data_AF-A0A7T3W1K7-F1
#
_entry.id   AF-A0A7T3W1K7-F1
#
_cell.length_a   1.000
_cell.length_b   1.000
_cell.length_c   1.000
_cell.angle_alpha   90.00
_cell.angle_beta   90.00
_cell.angle_gamma   90.00
#
_symmetry.space_group_name_H-M   'P 1'
#
loop_
_entity.id
_entity.type
_entity.pdbx_description
1 polymer ?
#
loop_
_entity_poly.entity_id
_entity_poly.type
_entity_poly.pdbx_seq_one_letter_code
_entity_poly.pdbx_strand_id
1 'polypeptide(L)' 'MKSRIEKLRFQYPIGTRVKLIQMDDIQAPPIGTKGTVLGVDDIGSIMVAWDNGSQLSVVFDEDYCVKVDDD' A
#
# COMPACT_ATOMS: atom_id res chain seq x y z
N MET A 1 -3.17 -10.07 -22.07
CA MET A 1 -2.43 -8.92 -21.49
C MET A 1 -3.10 -8.63 -20.15
N LYS A 2 -2.41 -8.74 -19.01
CA LYS A 2 -3.01 -8.38 -17.70
C LYS A 2 -3.01 -6.86 -17.52
N SER A 3 -4.10 -6.32 -16.99
CA SER A 3 -4.23 -4.88 -16.71
C SER A 3 -3.24 -4.43 -15.62
N ARG A 4 -3.00 -3.12 -15.51
CA ARG A 4 -2.19 -2.53 -14.43
C ARG A 4 -2.72 -2.95 -13.05
N ILE A 5 -4.05 -2.95 -12.89
CA ILE A 5 -4.75 -3.37 -11.67
C ILE A 5 -4.51 -4.85 -11.37
N GLU A 6 -4.61 -5.73 -12.38
CA GLU A 6 -4.35 -7.17 -12.18
C GLU A 6 -2.90 -7.45 -11.78
N LYS A 7 -1.95 -6.66 -12.31
CA LYS A 7 -0.54 -6.76 -11.90
C LYS A 7 -0.34 -6.28 -10.46
N LEU A 8 -1.03 -5.21 -10.04
CA LEU A 8 -0.98 -4.73 -8.66
C LEU A 8 -1.57 -5.75 -7.70
N ARG A 9 -2.75 -6.29 -8.00
CA ARG A 9 -3.40 -7.35 -7.20
C ARG A 9 -2.50 -8.58 -7.05
N PHE A 10 -1.72 -8.91 -8.07
CA PHE A 10 -0.75 -10.00 -8.01
C PHE A 10 0.50 -9.63 -7.19
N GLN A 11 0.98 -8.40 -7.27
CA GLN A 11 2.18 -7.95 -6.55
C GLN A 11 1.92 -7.69 -5.07
N TYR A 12 0.73 -7.21 -4.74
CA TYR A 12 0.23 -6.84 -3.41
C TYR A 12 -1.06 -7.60 -3.11
N PRO A 13 -1.01 -8.93 -2.93
CA PRO A 13 -2.16 -9.68 -2.46
C PRO A 13 -2.55 -9.26 -1.04
N ILE A 14 -3.80 -9.54 -0.66
CA ILE A 14 -4.30 -9.34 0.71
C ILE A 14 -3.39 -10.04 1.71
N GLY A 15 -3.06 -9.36 2.81
CA GLY A 15 -2.14 -9.85 3.84
C GLY A 15 -0.67 -9.50 3.59
N THR A 16 -0.32 -8.95 2.43
CA THR A 16 1.05 -8.48 2.17
C THR A 16 1.42 -7.40 3.17
N ARG A 17 2.60 -7.54 3.79
CA ARG A 17 3.14 -6.51 4.67
C ARG A 17 3.96 -5.50 3.88
N VAL A 18 3.72 -4.24 4.18
CA VAL A 18 4.36 -3.12 3.51
C VAL A 18 4.87 -2.11 4.52
N LYS A 19 5.83 -1.30 4.09
CA LYS A 19 6.35 -0.15 4.83
C LYS A 19 6.22 1.09 3.97
N LEU A 20 5.69 2.17 4.53
CA LEU A 20 5.59 3.46 3.86
C LEU A 20 6.99 4.05 3.66
N ILE A 21 7.29 4.48 2.44
CA ILE A 21 8.55 5.14 2.09
C ILE A 21 8.33 6.60 1.69
N GLN A 22 7.23 6.89 0.98
CA GLN A 22 6.88 8.25 0.59
C GLN A 22 5.37 8.37 0.36
N MET A 23 4.79 9.47 0.83
CA MET A 23 3.41 9.89 0.57
C MET A 23 3.36 11.40 0.83
N ASP A 24 2.99 12.19 -0.17
CA ASP A 24 2.94 13.66 -0.08
C ASP A 24 1.54 14.12 0.33
N ASP A 25 1.12 13.71 1.53
CA ASP A 25 -0.15 14.10 2.14
C ASP A 25 0.06 14.47 3.62
N ILE A 26 -0.60 15.52 4.10
CA ILE A 26 -0.49 16.00 5.50
C ILE A 26 -0.98 14.94 6.50
N GLN A 27 -1.89 14.06 6.07
CA GLN A 27 -2.46 12.98 6.88
C GLN A 27 -1.71 11.65 6.68
N ALA A 28 -0.63 11.64 5.90
CA ALA A 28 0.19 10.46 5.68
C ALA A 28 0.63 9.85 7.02
N PRO A 29 0.66 8.51 7.14
CA PRO A 29 1.40 7.87 8.22
C PRO A 29 2.86 8.36 8.23
N PRO A 30 3.54 8.36 9.38
CA PRO A 30 4.97 8.63 9.41
C PRO A 30 5.74 7.68 8.47
N ILE A 31 6.75 8.20 7.77
CA ILE A 31 7.62 7.36 6.94
C ILE A 31 8.23 6.24 7.79
N GLY A 32 8.23 5.02 7.26
CA GLY A 32 8.65 3.81 7.97
C GLY A 32 7.52 3.09 8.72
N THR A 33 6.31 3.68 8.79
CA THR A 33 5.13 2.99 9.32
C THR A 33 4.86 1.72 8.50
N LYS A 34 4.72 0.58 9.18
CA LYS A 34 4.34 -0.67 8.54
C LYS A 34 2.80 -0.79 8.47
N GLY A 35 2.32 -1.57 7.53
CA GLY A 35 0.89 -1.77 7.30
C GLY A 35 0.61 -3.05 6.53
N THR A 36 -0.63 -3.54 6.60
CA THR A 36 -1.07 -4.77 5.96
C THR A 36 -2.00 -4.44 4.81
N VAL A 37 -1.71 -4.97 3.63
CA VAL A 37 -2.54 -4.79 2.44
C VAL A 37 -3.89 -5.47 2.64
N LEU A 38 -4.97 -4.72 2.46
CA LEU A 38 -6.36 -5.19 2.48
C LEU A 38 -6.86 -5.55 1.09
N GLY A 39 -6.24 -5.00 0.04
CA GLY A 39 -6.58 -5.25 -1.36
C GLY A 39 -6.09 -4.15 -2.28
N VAL A 40 -6.49 -4.26 -3.56
CA VAL A 40 -6.28 -3.21 -4.56
C VAL A 40 -7.63 -2.91 -5.21
N ASP A 41 -8.04 -1.64 -5.14
CA ASP A 41 -9.33 -1.18 -5.66
C ASP A 41 -9.38 -1.18 -7.21
N ASP A 42 -10.51 -0.75 -7.77
CA ASP A 42 -10.73 -0.75 -9.22
C ASP A 42 -10.09 0.45 -9.95
N ILE A 43 -9.48 1.39 -9.22
CA ILE A 43 -8.72 2.51 -9.79
C ILE A 43 -7.20 2.30 -9.67
N GLY A 44 -6.77 1.27 -8.94
CA GLY A 44 -5.37 0.88 -8.79
C GLY A 44 -4.68 1.39 -7.53
N SER A 45 -5.44 1.79 -6.50
CA SER A 45 -4.89 2.12 -5.18
C SER A 45 -4.75 0.86 -4.33
N ILE A 46 -3.65 0.77 -3.59
CA ILE A 46 -3.41 -0.32 -2.64
C ILE A 46 -4.00 0.09 -1.30
N MET A 47 -5.05 -0.60 -0.87
CA MET A 47 -5.67 -0.38 0.43
C MET A 47 -4.79 -0.98 1.52
N VAL A 48 -4.42 -0.18 2.52
CA VAL A 48 -3.52 -0.61 3.60
C VAL A 48 -4.15 -0.28 4.95
N ALA A 49 -4.19 -1.29 5.83
CA ALA A 49 -4.39 -1.07 7.26
C ALA A 49 -3.03 -0.76 7.89
N TRP A 50 -2.76 0.53 8.14
CA TRP A 50 -1.50 0.93 8.76
C TRP A 50 -1.50 0.64 10.25
N ASP A 51 -0.35 0.23 10.79
CA ASP A 51 -0.23 -0.18 12.20
C ASP A 51 -0.48 0.99 13.17
N ASN A 52 -0.33 2.23 12.70
CA ASN A 52 -0.66 3.43 13.47
C ASN A 52 -2.16 3.79 13.44
N GLY A 53 -3.00 2.99 12.78
CA GLY A 53 -4.44 3.20 12.65
C GLY A 53 -4.86 4.07 11.47
N SER A 54 -3.93 4.57 10.64
CA SER A 54 -4.28 5.29 9.42
C SER A 54 -5.01 4.39 8.42
N GLN A 55 -5.92 5.00 7.65
CA GLN A 55 -6.72 4.34 6.62
C GLN A 55 -6.39 4.84 5.20
N LEU A 56 -5.34 5.66 5.04
CA LEU A 56 -4.92 6.13 3.72
C LEU A 56 -4.44 4.96 2.85
N SER A 57 -4.88 4.95 1.60
CA SER A 57 -4.41 4.00 0.60
C SER A 57 -3.13 4.52 -0.06
N VAL A 58 -2.34 3.61 -0.62
CA VAL A 58 -1.16 3.96 -1.44
C VAL A 58 -1.62 4.11 -2.89
N VAL A 59 -1.53 5.31 -3.42
CA VAL A 59 -1.85 5.61 -4.83
C VAL A 59 -0.67 5.20 -5.70
N PHE A 60 -0.88 4.24 -6.59
CA PHE A 60 0.20 3.76 -7.46
C PHE A 60 0.66 4.85 -8.44
N ASP A 61 1.99 5.06 -8.52
CA ASP A 61 2.73 6.13 -9.22
C ASP A 61 2.83 7.49 -8.48
N GLU A 62 2.09 7.70 -7.39
CA GLU A 62 2.18 8.93 -6.57
C GLU A 62 2.84 8.64 -5.22
N ASP A 63 2.42 7.56 -4.57
CA ASP A 63 2.94 7.09 -3.30
C ASP A 63 3.90 5.91 -3.47
N TYR A 64 4.77 5.72 -2.48
CA TYR A 64 5.73 4.64 -2.47
C TYR A 64 5.71 3.84 -1.18
N CYS A 65 5.49 2.53 -1.33
CA CYS A 65 5.65 1.55 -0.26
C CYS A 65 6.47 0.36 -0.78
N VAL A 66 7.12 -0.35 0.15
CA VAL A 66 7.89 -1.55 -0.17
C VAL A 66 7.36 -2.72 0.63
N LYS A 67 7.36 -3.91 0.01
CA LYS A 67 7.06 -5.15 0.72
C LYS A 67 8.14 -5.41 1.76
N VAL A 68 7.71 -5.86 2.92
CA VAL A 68 8.59 -6.29 4.01
C VAL A 68 8.11 -7.64 4.50
N ASP A 69 9.04 -8.46 4.95
CA ASP A 69 8.69 -9.66 5.70
C ASP A 69 8.32 -9.25 7.13
N ASP A 70 7.46 -10.04 7.77
CA ASP A 70 7.32 -9.95 9.23
C ASP A 70 8.55 -10.63 9.84
N ASP A 71 9.31 -9.87 10.64
CA ASP A 71 10.48 -10.35 11.39
C ASP A 71 10.09 -11.41 12.44
#